data_AF-A0A7J7NLP2-F1
#
_entry.id   AF-A0A7J7NLP2-F1
#
_cell.length_a   1.000
_cell.length_b   1.000
_cell.length_c   1.000
_cell.angle_alpha   90.00
_cell.angle_beta   90.00
_cell.angle_gamma   90.00
#
_symmetry.space_group_name_H-M   'P 1'
#
loop_
_entity.id
_entity.type
_entity.pdbx_description
1 polymer ?
#
loop_
_entity_poly.entity_id
_entity_poly.type
_entity_poly.pdbx_seq_one_letter_code
_entity_poly.pdbx_strand_id
1 'polypeptide(L)'
;MALPNQQTVDYPSFKLVIVGDGGTGKTTFVKRHLTGEFEKKYERTIHEQCAIIMFDVTARLTYKNVPVWHRDLCRVCENIPIVLCGNKVDVKNRQVKANQVTFHRKKNLQYYEISAKSNYNFEKPFLYLARKIAGDQTIHFVESPALAPPEVEIDTALQEQHEVDECCC
;
A
#
# COMPACT_ATOMS: atom_id res chain seq x y z
N MET A 1 41.83 15.31 2.82
CA MET A 1 41.61 13.86 2.71
C MET A 1 40.31 13.68 1.93
N ALA A 2 40.39 13.25 0.68
CA ALA A 2 39.21 12.93 -0.11
C ALA A 2 38.66 11.58 0.36
N LEU A 3 37.36 11.51 0.64
CA LEU A 3 36.69 10.26 0.98
C LEU A 3 36.79 9.29 -0.22
N PRO A 4 37.09 8.00 0.00
CA PRO A 4 37.24 7.05 -1.09
C PRO A 4 35.88 6.78 -1.76
N ASN A 5 35.85 7.00 -3.08
CA ASN A 5 35.01 6.30 -4.05
C ASN A 5 33.58 5.95 -3.59
N GLN A 6 32.66 6.92 -3.63
CA GLN A 6 31.23 6.62 -3.70
C GLN A 6 30.98 5.96 -5.06
N GLN A 7 31.07 4.62 -5.11
CA GLN A 7 30.48 3.86 -6.20
C GLN A 7 28.99 4.23 -6.21
N THR A 8 28.54 4.84 -7.31
CA THR A 8 27.12 5.04 -7.57
C THR A 8 26.52 3.65 -7.79
N VAL A 9 26.07 3.03 -6.70
CA VAL A 9 25.32 1.78 -6.77
C VAL A 9 24.03 2.10 -7.52
N ASP A 10 23.89 1.55 -8.73
CA ASP A 10 22.67 1.69 -9.51
C ASP A 10 21.61 0.79 -8.88
N TYR A 11 20.66 1.41 -8.19
CA TYR A 11 19.57 0.70 -7.54
C TYR A 11 18.41 0.52 -8.52
N PRO A 12 17.83 -0.68 -8.64
CA PRO A 12 16.62 -0.86 -9.44
C PRO A 12 15.52 0.03 -8.87
N SER A 13 15.00 0.93 -9.70
CA SER A 13 13.90 1.82 -9.35
C SER A 13 12.64 1.39 -10.07
N PHE A 14 11.50 1.51 -9.38
CA PHE A 14 10.21 1.16 -9.94
C PHE A 14 9.19 2.28 -9.79
N LYS A 15 8.34 2.45 -10.79
CA LYS A 15 7.26 3.45 -10.76
C LYS A 15 6.01 2.83 -10.12
N LEU A 16 5.67 3.33 -8.92
CA LEU A 16 4.48 2.98 -8.16
C LEU A 16 3.41 4.07 -8.27
N VAL A 17 2.20 3.69 -8.68
CA VAL A 17 1.02 4.57 -8.66
C VAL A 17 0.16 4.29 -7.44
N ILE A 18 -0.26 5.33 -6.71
CA ILE A 18 -1.20 5.19 -5.59
C ILE A 18 -2.49 5.94 -5.91
N VAL A 19 -3.60 5.22 -6.05
CA VAL A 19 -4.94 5.77 -6.37
C VAL A 19 -5.95 5.51 -5.25
N GLY A 20 -7.04 6.27 -5.24
CA GLY A 20 -8.11 6.15 -4.26
C GLY A 20 -8.73 7.49 -3.89
N ASP A 21 -9.85 7.46 -3.18
CA ASP A 21 -10.63 8.65 -2.81
C ASP A 21 -9.83 9.67 -1.97
N GLY A 22 -10.29 10.92 -1.98
CA GLY A 22 -9.77 11.94 -1.07
C GLY A 22 -9.88 11.50 0.39
N GLY A 23 -8.85 11.79 1.20
CA GLY A 23 -8.88 11.47 2.64
C GLY A 23 -8.58 10.00 3.00
N THR A 24 -8.32 9.11 2.04
CA THR A 24 -7.97 7.71 2.32
C THR A 24 -6.58 7.51 2.93
N GLY A 25 -5.73 8.55 2.95
CA GLY A 25 -4.42 8.52 3.60
C GLY A 25 -3.22 8.29 2.67
N LYS A 26 -3.40 8.36 1.35
CA LYS A 26 -2.31 8.22 0.36
C LYS A 26 -1.11 9.13 0.63
N THR A 27 -1.35 10.42 0.88
CA THR A 27 -0.26 11.38 1.17
C THR A 27 0.45 11.05 2.48
N THR A 28 -0.28 10.64 3.52
CA THR A 28 0.31 10.16 4.78
C THR A 28 1.13 8.90 4.56
N PHE A 29 0.64 7.99 3.71
CA PHE A 29 1.34 6.76 3.36
C PHE A 29 2.67 7.05 2.67
N VAL A 30 2.70 7.93 1.67
CA VAL A 30 3.95 8.32 0.99
C VAL A 30 4.91 9.06 1.93
N LYS A 31 4.42 10.06 2.67
CA LYS A 31 5.27 10.90 3.56
C LYS A 31 5.94 10.13 4.69
N ARG A 32 5.38 8.99 5.09
CA ARG A 32 5.96 8.16 6.16
C ARG A 32 7.19 7.40 5.72
N HIS A 33 7.34 7.15 4.42
CA HIS A 33 8.57 6.63 3.86
C HIS A 33 9.56 7.80 3.75
N LEU A 34 10.60 7.84 4.60
CA LEU A 34 11.43 9.02 4.81
C LEU A 34 12.21 9.52 3.57
N THR A 35 12.25 8.74 2.48
CA THR A 35 12.82 9.12 1.18
C THR A 35 11.80 9.74 0.21
N GLY A 36 10.52 9.82 0.58
CA GLY A 36 9.43 10.17 -0.32
C GLY A 36 9.24 11.67 -0.55
N GLU A 37 9.91 12.23 -1.54
CA GLU A 37 9.48 13.49 -2.14
C GLU A 37 8.14 13.30 -2.86
N PHE A 38 7.12 14.07 -2.47
CA PHE A 38 5.83 14.09 -3.17
C PHE A 38 5.89 15.11 -4.30
N GLU A 39 6.20 14.67 -5.51
CA GLU A 39 5.88 15.45 -6.70
C GLU A 39 4.46 15.13 -7.15
N LYS A 40 3.57 16.14 -7.07
CA LYS A 40 2.22 16.06 -7.64
C LYS A 40 2.30 16.21 -9.17
N LYS A 41 2.99 15.29 -9.83
CA LYS A 41 3.19 15.30 -11.28
C LYS A 41 2.21 14.33 -11.93
N TYR A 42 1.22 14.86 -12.64
CA TYR A 42 0.34 14.07 -13.50
C TYR A 42 1.03 13.90 -14.86
N GLU A 43 2.10 13.13 -14.89
CA GLU A 43 2.72 12.70 -16.13
C GLU A 43 2.23 11.30 -16.46
N ARG A 44 1.40 11.18 -17.52
CA ARG A 44 1.01 9.88 -18.08
C ARG A 44 2.30 9.20 -18.54
N THR A 45 2.83 8.27 -17.76
CA THR A 45 4.07 7.61 -18.13
C THR A 45 3.76 6.18 -18.47
N ILE A 46 3.94 5.78 -19.72
CA ILE A 46 3.54 4.50 -20.32
C ILE A 46 4.29 3.26 -19.70
N HIS A 47 4.91 3.42 -18.54
CA HIS A 47 5.84 2.47 -17.92
C HIS A 47 5.62 2.33 -16.41
N GLU A 48 4.40 2.55 -15.90
CA GLU A 48 4.14 2.21 -14.50
C GLU A 48 4.23 0.69 -14.31
N GLN A 49 4.92 0.26 -13.25
CA GLN A 49 5.25 -1.15 -13.04
C GLN A 49 4.39 -1.79 -11.95
N CYS A 50 3.76 -0.98 -11.09
CA CYS A 50 2.88 -1.46 -10.05
C CYS A 50 1.94 -0.37 -9.54
N ALA A 51 0.88 -0.79 -8.84
CA ALA A 51 -0.05 0.15 -8.25
C ALA A 51 -0.60 -0.30 -6.89
N ILE A 52 -1.01 0.68 -6.09
CA ILE A 52 -1.78 0.50 -4.87
C ILE A 52 -3.11 1.24 -5.03
N ILE A 53 -4.22 0.54 -4.80
CA ILE A 53 -5.54 1.13 -4.64
C ILE A 53 -5.83 1.21 -3.14
N MET A 54 -6.05 2.42 -2.62
CA MET A 54 -6.25 2.65 -1.19
C MET A 54 -7.65 3.15 -0.87
N PHE A 55 -8.33 2.47 0.05
CA PHE A 55 -9.58 2.91 0.65
C PHE A 55 -9.43 3.07 2.17
N ASP A 56 -10.44 3.67 2.80
CA ASP A 56 -10.49 3.92 4.24
C ASP A 56 -11.53 3.00 4.89
N VAL A 57 -11.11 2.18 5.85
CA VAL A 57 -11.98 1.21 6.55
C VAL A 57 -13.07 1.90 7.38
N THR A 58 -12.91 3.18 7.70
CA THR A 58 -13.89 4.00 8.43
C THR A 58 -14.90 4.69 7.50
N ALA A 59 -14.71 4.62 6.17
CA ALA A 59 -15.56 5.32 5.20
C ALA A 59 -16.02 4.39 4.06
N ARG A 60 -17.24 3.83 4.19
CA ARG A 60 -17.81 2.85 3.23
C ARG A 60 -17.80 3.32 1.78
N LEU A 61 -18.00 4.62 1.55
CA LEU A 61 -18.02 5.18 0.20
C LEU A 61 -16.69 4.97 -0.54
N THR A 62 -15.57 5.07 0.19
CA THR A 62 -14.24 4.90 -0.40
C THR A 62 -14.02 3.48 -0.93
N TYR A 63 -14.58 2.46 -0.24
CA TYR A 63 -14.56 1.09 -0.73
C TYR A 63 -15.49 0.89 -1.95
N LYS A 64 -16.68 1.51 -1.93
CA LYS A 64 -17.61 1.44 -3.08
C LYS A 64 -17.01 2.00 -4.37
N ASN A 65 -16.06 2.93 -4.27
CA ASN A 65 -15.38 3.54 -5.41
C ASN A 65 -14.16 2.74 -5.90
N VAL A 66 -13.68 1.72 -5.17
CA VAL A 66 -12.55 0.86 -5.57
C VAL A 66 -12.69 0.28 -6.99
N PRO A 67 -13.86 -0.25 -7.41
CA PRO A 67 -14.02 -0.76 -8.78
C PRO A 67 -13.83 0.31 -9.86
N VAL A 68 -14.18 1.56 -9.58
CA VAL A 68 -13.99 2.70 -10.50
C VAL A 68 -12.51 2.99 -10.64
N TRP A 69 -11.79 3.11 -9.52
CA TRP A 69 -10.33 3.30 -9.52
C TRP A 69 -9.59 2.18 -10.24
N HIS A 70 -9.95 0.92 -9.97
CA HIS A 70 -9.38 -0.22 -10.65
C HIS A 70 -9.63 -0.16 -12.16
N ARG A 71 -10.86 0.13 -12.59
CA ARG A 71 -11.19 0.24 -14.02
C ARG A 71 -10.36 1.34 -14.68
N ASP A 72 -10.25 2.50 -14.05
CA ASP A 72 -9.55 3.64 -14.62
C ASP A 72 -8.03 3.42 -14.66
N LEU A 73 -7.48 2.72 -13.66
CA LEU A 73 -6.09 2.28 -13.65
C LEU A 73 -5.81 1.27 -14.77
N CYS A 74 -6.64 0.23 -14.92
CA CYS A 74 -6.47 -0.78 -15.98
C CYS A 74 -6.66 -0.23 -17.40
N ARG A 75 -7.23 0.97 -17.57
CA ARG A 75 -7.30 1.65 -18.87
C ARG A 75 -5.97 2.29 -19.27
N VAL A 76 -5.09 2.55 -18.30
CA VAL A 76 -3.81 3.23 -18.52
C VAL A 76 -2.65 2.24 -18.40
N CYS A 77 -2.70 1.35 -17.40
CA CYS A 77 -1.68 0.35 -17.12
C CYS A 77 -2.24 -1.05 -17.40
N GLU A 78 -1.67 -1.75 -18.38
CA GLU A 78 -2.03 -3.14 -18.67
C GLU A 78 -1.09 -4.11 -17.94
N ASN A 79 -1.66 -5.14 -17.32
CA ASN A 79 -0.93 -6.27 -16.72
C ASN A 79 0.12 -5.92 -15.63
N ILE A 80 -0.15 -4.91 -14.81
CA ILE A 80 0.71 -4.58 -13.65
C ILE A 80 0.21 -5.27 -12.37
N PRO A 81 1.10 -5.65 -11.43
CA PRO A 81 0.70 -6.07 -10.09
C PRO A 81 0.03 -4.92 -9.34
N ILE A 82 -1.17 -5.19 -8.80
CA ILE A 82 -1.97 -4.24 -8.04
C ILE A 82 -2.23 -4.79 -6.64
N VAL A 83 -2.04 -3.95 -5.63
CA VAL A 83 -2.39 -4.24 -4.24
C VAL A 83 -3.58 -3.37 -3.82
N LEU A 84 -4.57 -3.97 -3.17
CA LEU A 84 -5.65 -3.27 -2.50
C LEU A 84 -5.28 -3.05 -1.02
N CYS A 85 -5.35 -1.81 -0.55
CA CYS A 85 -5.05 -1.46 0.84
C CYS A 85 -6.28 -0.87 1.54
N GLY A 86 -6.69 -1.49 2.65
CA GLY A 86 -7.64 -0.92 3.59
C GLY A 86 -6.90 -0.15 4.68
N ASN A 87 -6.91 1.18 4.60
CA ASN A 87 -6.17 2.04 5.54
C ASN A 87 -7.02 2.47 6.74
N LYS A 88 -6.34 2.94 7.80
CA LYS A 88 -6.88 3.45 9.07
C LYS A 88 -7.44 2.38 10.00
N VAL A 89 -6.85 1.19 10.00
CA VAL A 89 -7.27 0.09 10.89
C VAL A 89 -7.02 0.36 12.37
N ASP A 90 -6.25 1.39 12.69
CA ASP A 90 -6.08 1.95 14.04
C ASP A 90 -7.37 2.57 14.61
N VAL A 91 -8.34 2.91 13.77
CA VAL A 91 -9.58 3.55 14.20
C VAL A 91 -10.63 2.52 14.58
N LYS A 92 -11.11 2.58 15.84
CA LYS A 92 -12.12 1.64 16.38
C LYS A 92 -13.47 1.67 15.66
N ASN A 93 -13.90 2.84 15.17
CA ASN A 93 -15.19 3.01 14.46
C ASN A 93 -15.11 2.52 13.00
N ARG A 94 -14.79 1.24 12.82
CA ARG A 94 -14.71 0.58 11.51
C ARG A 94 -16.10 0.50 10.87
N GLN A 95 -16.19 0.95 9.62
CA GLN A 95 -17.43 0.93 8.84
C GLN A 95 -17.44 -0.13 7.73
N VAL A 96 -16.27 -0.55 7.27
CA VAL A 96 -16.06 -1.64 6.31
C VAL A 96 -15.41 -2.79 7.05
N LYS A 97 -16.16 -3.88 7.25
CA LYS A 97 -15.61 -5.10 7.83
C LYS A 97 -14.83 -5.86 6.78
N ALA A 98 -13.80 -6.55 7.22
CA ALA A 98 -12.95 -7.35 6.36
C ALA A 98 -13.71 -8.34 5.45
N ASN A 99 -14.68 -9.07 5.98
CA ASN A 99 -15.53 -9.98 5.21
C ASN A 99 -16.36 -9.30 4.10
N GLN A 100 -16.55 -7.98 4.16
CA GLN A 100 -17.21 -7.19 3.11
C GLN A 100 -16.26 -6.85 1.96
N VAL A 101 -14.94 -6.96 2.17
CA VAL A 101 -13.90 -6.61 1.21
C VAL A 101 -13.67 -7.76 0.23
N THR A 102 -14.61 -7.98 -0.69
CA THR A 102 -14.56 -9.12 -1.64
C THR A 102 -13.91 -8.81 -2.99
N PHE A 103 -13.72 -7.52 -3.31
CA PHE A 103 -13.21 -7.07 -4.62
C PHE A 103 -11.86 -7.69 -4.99
N HIS A 104 -10.95 -7.85 -4.02
CA HIS A 104 -9.63 -8.41 -4.26
C HIS A 104 -9.71 -9.85 -4.80
N ARG A 105 -10.60 -10.69 -4.24
CA ARG A 105 -10.83 -12.06 -4.73
C ARG A 105 -11.37 -12.07 -6.17
N LYS A 106 -12.30 -11.17 -6.48
CA LYS A 106 -12.92 -11.06 -7.82
C LYS A 106 -11.94 -10.65 -8.92
N LYS A 107 -10.90 -9.90 -8.57
CA LYS A 107 -9.88 -9.40 -9.49
C LYS A 107 -8.51 -10.04 -9.31
N ASN A 108 -8.40 -11.06 -8.46
CA ASN A 108 -7.15 -11.73 -8.10
C ASN A 108 -6.05 -10.73 -7.64
N LEU A 109 -6.43 -9.78 -6.79
CA LEU A 109 -5.54 -8.78 -6.21
C LEU A 109 -5.12 -9.22 -4.81
N GLN A 110 -3.93 -8.80 -4.40
CA GLN A 110 -3.53 -8.93 -3.01
C GLN A 110 -4.23 -7.85 -2.17
N TYR A 111 -4.71 -8.24 -0.99
CA TYR A 111 -5.30 -7.31 -0.02
C TYR A 111 -4.45 -7.24 1.24
N TYR A 112 -4.27 -6.02 1.77
CA TYR A 112 -3.68 -5.78 3.07
C TYR A 112 -4.45 -4.72 3.84
N GLU A 113 -4.66 -4.99 5.12
CA GLU A 113 -5.09 -4.01 6.10
C GLU A 113 -3.87 -3.28 6.64
N ILE A 114 -3.87 -1.95 6.56
CA ILE A 114 -2.74 -1.12 6.94
C ILE A 114 -3.18 0.03 7.84
N SER A 115 -2.25 0.54 8.62
CA SER A 115 -2.37 1.89 9.17
C SER A 115 -1.13 2.67 8.84
N ALA A 116 -1.30 3.72 8.04
CA ALA A 116 -0.26 4.69 7.86
C ALA A 116 0.18 5.23 9.24
N LYS A 117 -0.74 5.60 10.13
CA LYS A 117 -0.44 6.30 11.39
C LYS A 117 0.38 5.53 12.41
N SER A 118 0.22 4.21 12.46
CA SER A 118 0.93 3.35 13.41
C SER A 118 2.05 2.54 12.76
N ASN A 119 2.25 2.67 11.45
CA ASN A 119 3.11 1.82 10.62
C ASN A 119 2.69 0.34 10.57
N TYR A 120 1.49 -0.02 11.02
CA TYR A 120 1.00 -1.39 10.98
C TYR A 120 0.84 -1.90 9.54
N ASN A 121 1.46 -3.05 9.26
CA ASN A 121 1.51 -3.71 7.95
C ASN A 121 2.00 -2.80 6.80
N PHE A 122 2.65 -1.68 7.11
CA PHE A 122 2.99 -0.64 6.15
C PHE A 122 3.92 -1.14 5.03
N GLU A 123 4.83 -2.05 5.37
CA GLU A 123 5.81 -2.64 4.45
C GLU A 123 5.24 -3.75 3.55
N LYS A 124 4.15 -4.42 3.97
CA LYS A 124 3.61 -5.59 3.26
C LYS A 124 3.22 -5.30 1.81
N PRO A 125 2.53 -4.19 1.47
CA PRO A 125 2.24 -3.83 0.09
C PRO A 125 3.51 -3.68 -0.76
N PHE A 126 4.54 -3.00 -0.25
CA PHE A 126 5.79 -2.78 -0.97
C PHE A 126 6.55 -4.08 -1.19
N LEU A 127 6.63 -4.93 -0.16
CA LEU A 127 7.30 -6.23 -0.24
C LEU A 127 6.63 -7.14 -1.27
N TYR A 128 5.29 -7.21 -1.28
CA TYR A 128 4.55 -7.97 -2.27
C TYR A 128 4.83 -7.49 -3.69
N LEU A 129 4.79 -6.17 -3.90
CA LEU A 129 5.07 -5.57 -5.20
C LEU A 129 6.51 -5.82 -5.64
N ALA A 130 7.49 -5.66 -4.76
CA ALA A 130 8.90 -5.94 -5.04
C ALA A 130 9.11 -7.39 -5.48
N ARG A 131 8.53 -8.36 -4.77
CA ARG A 131 8.58 -9.79 -5.14
C ARG A 131 7.97 -10.07 -6.50
N LYS A 132 6.84 -9.42 -6.81
CA LYS A 132 6.14 -9.61 -8.10
C LYS A 132 6.90 -9.00 -9.26
N ILE A 133 7.46 -7.81 -9.10
CA ILE A 133 8.18 -7.11 -10.15
C ILE A 133 9.56 -7.76 -10.39
N ALA A 134 10.27 -8.15 -9.33
CA ALA A 134 11.56 -8.81 -9.44
C ALA A 134 11.46 -10.29 -9.84
N GLY A 135 10.28 -10.91 -9.73
CA GLY A 135 10.08 -12.34 -10.01
C GLY A 135 10.69 -13.26 -8.96
N ASP A 136 11.05 -12.74 -7.78
CA ASP A 136 11.73 -13.47 -6.72
C ASP A 136 10.93 -13.41 -5.40
N GLN A 137 10.49 -14.57 -4.92
CA GLN A 137 9.72 -14.71 -3.67
C GLN A 137 10.59 -14.66 -2.41
N THR A 138 11.91 -14.81 -2.55
CA THR A 138 12.86 -14.83 -1.44
C THR A 138 13.24 -13.44 -0.95
N ILE A 139 12.91 -12.40 -1.73
CA ILE A 139 13.12 -11.00 -1.36
C ILE A 139 12.46 -10.73 -0.01
N HIS A 140 13.24 -10.17 0.89
CA HIS A 140 12.83 -9.67 2.19
C HIS A 140 13.60 -8.37 2.45
N PHE A 141 12.99 -7.45 3.19
CA PHE A 141 13.70 -6.26 3.64
C PHE A 141 14.72 -6.68 4.70
N VAL A 142 15.99 -6.43 4.44
CA VAL A 142 17.12 -6.73 5.35
C VAL A 142 17.26 -5.68 6.46
N GLU A 143 16.68 -4.51 6.24
CA GLU A 143 16.62 -3.41 7.19
C GLU A 143 15.19 -2.86 7.20
N SER A 144 14.72 -2.45 8.39
CA SER A 144 13.46 -1.73 8.48
C SER A 144 13.60 -0.41 7.73
N PRO A 145 12.67 -0.05 6.82
CA PRO A 145 12.72 1.24 6.17
C PRO A 145 12.73 2.34 7.24
N ALA A 146 13.48 3.40 6.99
CA ALA A 146 13.45 4.57 7.84
C ALA A 146 12.01 5.14 7.74
N LEU A 147 11.18 4.84 8.75
CA LEU A 147 9.81 5.32 8.85
C LEU A 147 9.74 6.44 9.89
N ALA A 148 8.85 7.40 9.66
CA ALA A 148 8.49 8.33 10.72
C ALA A 148 7.96 7.56 11.95
N PRO A 149 8.21 8.04 13.19
CA PRO A 149 7.69 7.41 14.40
C PRO A 149 6.17 7.20 14.30
N PRO A 150 5.63 6.12 14.86
CA PRO A 150 4.18 5.93 14.92
C PRO A 150 3.54 7.10 15.69
N GLU A 151 2.45 7.65 15.14
CA GLU A 151 1.66 8.69 15.80
C GLU A 151 0.66 8.09 16.79
N VAL A 152 0.33 6.81 16.61
CA VAL A 152 -0.71 6.07 17.34
C VAL A 152 -0.25 4.63 17.52
N GLU A 153 -0.53 4.04 18.68
CA GLU A 153 -0.33 2.61 18.93
C GLU A 153 -1.49 1.77 18.40
N ILE A 154 -1.17 0.58 17.89
CA ILE A 154 -2.18 -0.39 17.44
C ILE A 154 -2.59 -1.25 18.62
N ASP A 155 -3.90 -1.43 18.77
CA ASP A 155 -4.47 -2.45 19.66
C ASP A 155 -4.33 -3.82 18.98
N THR A 156 -3.22 -4.52 19.27
CA THR A 156 -2.86 -5.80 18.65
C THR A 156 -3.94 -6.87 18.86
N ALA A 157 -4.55 -6.92 20.04
CA ALA A 157 -5.59 -7.90 20.36
C ALA A 157 -6.84 -7.72 19.48
N LEU A 158 -7.23 -6.47 19.21
CA LEU A 158 -8.36 -6.17 18.33
C LEU A 158 -8.04 -6.49 16.86
N GLN A 159 -6.80 -6.28 16.41
CA GLN A 159 -6.40 -6.63 15.05
C GLN A 159 -6.33 -8.15 14.84
N GLU A 160 -5.77 -8.90 15.80
CA GLU A 160 -5.74 -10.36 15.75
C GLU A 160 -7.16 -10.96 15.68
N GLN A 161 -8.11 -10.39 16.44
CA GLN A 161 -9.51 -10.79 16.34
C GLN A 161 -10.11 -10.54 14.95
N HIS A 162 -9.81 -9.39 14.34
CA HIS A 162 -10.27 -9.10 12.98
C HIS A 162 -9.63 -10.02 11.92
N GLU A 163 -8.36 -10.38 12.07
CA GLU A 163 -7.66 -11.33 11.19
C GLU A 163 -8.22 -12.77 11.33
N VAL A 164 -8.61 -13.18 12.54
CA VAL A 164 -9.28 -14.47 12.77
C VAL A 164 -10.67 -14.49 12.13
N ASP A 165 -11.45 -13.43 12.31
CA ASP A 165 -12.77 -13.28 11.67
C ASP A 165 -12.69 -13.30 10.13
N GLU A 166 -11.60 -12.81 9.55
CA GLU A 166 -11.29 -12.94 8.12
C GLU A 166 -11.08 -14.38 7.68
N CYS A 167 -10.29 -15.15 8.44
CA CYS A 167 -9.90 -16.51 8.07
C CYS A 167 -11.06 -17.52 8.24
N CYS A 168 -12.03 -17.21 9.10
CA CYS A 168 -13.19 -18.06 9.37
C CYS A 168 -14.38 -17.90 8.39
N CYS A 169 -14.33 -16.98 7.42
CA CYS A 169 -15.41 -16.70 6.45
C CYS A 169 -15.05 -17.04 4.99
#